data_AF-A0A916LK95-F1
#
_entry.id   AF-A0A916LK95-F1
#
_cell.length_a   1.000
_cell.length_b   1.000
_cell.length_c   1.000
_cell.angle_alpha   90.00
_cell.angle_beta   90.00
_cell.angle_gamma   90.00
#
_symmetry.space_group_name_H-M   'P 1'
#
loop_
_entity.id
_entity.type
_entity.pdbx_description
1 polymer ?
#
loop_
_entity_poly.entity_id
_entity_poly.type
_entity_poly.pdbx_seq_one_letter_code
_entity_poly.pdbx_strand_id
1 'polypeptide(L)'
;MKKATFILTSLILILTISLAQGQKDWKTTCEKQYNDNIAVKNVVLNLLEQVKKSEQTEVVKKDLTDAQYWINLGDEIMNKQKARMDKGEYNEDVFLQLGYAWRYYVEAGTKLTVALNSLAVKVKKKGS
;
A
#
# COMPACT_ATOMS: atom_id res chain seq x y z
N MET A 1 13.05 5.03 57.87
CA MET A 1 13.44 5.49 56.52
C MET A 1 13.64 4.39 55.47
N LYS A 2 13.86 3.10 55.82
CA LYS A 2 14.08 2.02 54.84
C LYS A 2 12.81 1.46 54.15
N LYS A 3 11.63 1.62 54.77
CA LYS A 3 10.36 1.10 54.23
C LYS A 3 9.76 1.97 53.11
N ALA A 4 9.95 3.29 53.19
CA ALA A 4 9.42 4.24 52.20
C ALA A 4 10.16 4.14 50.84
N THR A 5 11.48 3.93 50.87
CA THR A 5 12.29 3.71 49.67
C THR A 5 11.91 2.44 48.92
N PHE A 6 11.55 1.36 49.63
CA PHE A 6 11.20 0.07 49.02
C PHE A 6 9.84 0.11 48.28
N ILE A 7 8.88 0.87 48.81
CA ILE A 7 7.55 1.05 48.19
C ILE A 7 7.69 1.93 46.93
N LEU A 8 8.52 2.97 46.99
CA LEU A 8 8.72 3.89 45.87
C LEU A 8 9.41 3.22 44.66
N THR A 9 10.42 2.39 44.90
CA THR A 9 11.10 1.65 43.81
C THR A 9 10.21 0.59 43.17
N SER A 10 9.33 -0.03 43.95
CA SER A 10 8.39 -1.04 43.44
C SER A 10 7.30 -0.41 42.56
N LEU A 11 6.83 0.79 42.91
CA LEU A 11 5.82 1.53 42.15
C LEU A 11 6.36 1.99 40.77
N ILE A 12 7.61 2.43 40.73
CA ILE A 12 8.29 2.85 39.49
C ILE A 12 8.49 1.65 38.54
N LEU A 13 8.85 0.49 39.08
CA LEU A 13 9.06 -0.72 38.27
C LEU A 13 7.76 -1.21 37.61
N ILE A 14 6.63 -1.16 38.32
CA ILE A 14 5.31 -1.56 37.79
C ILE A 14 4.82 -0.59 36.70
N LEU A 15 5.08 0.72 36.85
CA LEU A 15 4.73 1.73 35.84
C LEU A 15 5.51 1.54 34.52
N THR A 16 6.77 1.10 34.57
CA THR A 16 7.54 0.85 33.33
C THR A 16 7.11 -0.40 32.56
N ILE A 17 6.63 -1.44 33.25
CA ILE A 17 6.18 -2.69 32.61
C ILE A 17 4.79 -2.53 31.97
N SER A 18 3.95 -1.63 32.52
CA SER A 18 2.61 -1.34 32.00
C SER A 18 2.60 -0.63 30.64
N LEU A 19 3.71 0.03 30.25
CA LEU A 19 3.84 0.72 28.96
C LEU A 19 4.25 -0.22 27.81
N ALA A 20 4.74 -1.42 28.12
CA ALA A 20 5.26 -2.37 27.13
C ALA A 20 4.19 -3.31 26.54
N GLN A 21 2.98 -3.37 27.12
CA GLN A 21 1.96 -4.38 26.77
C GLN A 21 0.82 -3.90 25.84
N GLY A 22 0.94 -2.74 25.18
CA GLY A 22 -0.14 -2.26 24.30
C GLY A 22 0.21 -1.28 23.19
N GLN A 23 1.48 -0.93 22.97
CA GLN A 23 1.84 -0.08 21.83
C GLN A 23 2.00 -0.94 20.58
N LYS A 24 1.06 -0.80 19.65
CA LYS A 24 1.20 -1.32 18.28
C LYS A 24 2.53 -0.81 17.72
N ASP A 25 3.38 -1.75 17.28
CA ASP A 25 4.64 -1.41 16.62
C ASP A 25 4.35 -0.80 15.25
N TRP A 26 4.19 0.53 15.24
CA TRP A 26 3.90 1.29 14.04
C TRP A 26 5.04 1.27 13.04
N LYS A 27 6.29 1.10 13.50
CA LYS A 27 7.43 1.03 12.59
C LYS A 27 7.33 -0.21 11.72
N THR A 28 7.29 -1.39 12.35
CA THR A 28 7.15 -2.67 11.63
C THR A 28 5.87 -2.69 10.78
N THR A 29 4.77 -2.16 11.31
CA THR A 29 3.48 -2.13 10.59
C THR A 29 3.55 -1.28 9.31
N CYS A 30 4.09 -0.06 9.38
CA CYS A 30 4.18 0.82 8.21
C CYS A 30 5.22 0.32 7.20
N GLU A 31 6.38 -0.14 7.67
CA GLU A 31 7.42 -0.71 6.80
C GLU A 31 6.91 -1.94 6.03
N LYS A 32 6.18 -2.82 6.72
CA LYS A 32 5.54 -3.97 6.06
C LYS A 32 4.52 -3.52 5.02
N GLN A 33 3.59 -2.62 5.38
CA GLN A 33 2.57 -2.12 4.44
C GLN A 33 3.20 -1.43 3.22
N TYR A 34 4.26 -0.65 3.42
CA TYR A 34 4.99 0.01 2.33
C TYR A 34 5.60 -1.02 1.36
N ASN A 35 6.26 -2.05 1.89
CA ASN A 35 6.86 -3.11 1.07
C ASN A 35 5.81 -3.97 0.34
N ASP A 36 4.70 -4.30 1.02
CA ASP A 36 3.57 -5.01 0.40
C ASP A 36 2.98 -4.19 -0.76
N ASN A 37 2.84 -2.87 -0.58
CA ASN A 37 2.38 -1.97 -1.63
C ASN A 37 3.34 -1.93 -2.83
N ILE A 38 4.65 -1.95 -2.61
CA ILE A 38 5.65 -2.05 -3.68
C ILE A 38 5.45 -3.35 -4.47
N ALA A 39 5.23 -4.47 -3.78
CA ALA A 39 4.99 -5.75 -4.45
C ALA A 39 3.72 -5.70 -5.33
N VAL A 40 2.63 -5.14 -4.81
CA VAL A 40 1.39 -4.93 -5.59
C VAL A 40 1.63 -4.01 -6.79
N LYS A 41 2.32 -2.88 -6.59
CA LYS A 41 2.69 -1.96 -7.67
C LYS A 41 3.45 -2.68 -8.79
N ASN A 42 4.42 -3.53 -8.46
CA ASN A 42 5.20 -4.26 -9.46
C ASN A 42 4.32 -5.21 -10.30
N VAL A 43 3.36 -5.89 -9.69
CA VAL A 43 2.37 -6.70 -10.43
C VAL A 43 1.56 -5.82 -11.39
N VAL A 44 1.10 -4.66 -10.92
CA VAL A 44 0.34 -3.70 -11.73
C VAL A 44 1.17 -3.15 -12.90
N LEU A 45 2.44 -2.82 -12.68
CA LEU A 45 3.33 -2.35 -13.74
C LEU A 45 3.60 -3.43 -14.79
N ASN A 46 3.74 -4.69 -14.38
CA ASN A 46 3.86 -5.81 -15.31
C ASN A 46 2.60 -5.99 -16.16
N LEU A 47 1.41 -5.80 -15.59
CA LEU A 47 0.15 -5.78 -16.34
C LEU A 47 0.09 -4.58 -17.30
N LEU A 48 0.53 -3.41 -16.85
CA LEU A 48 0.55 -2.19 -17.66
C LEU A 48 1.41 -2.38 -18.92
N GLU A 49 2.59 -2.97 -18.78
CA GLU A 49 3.44 -3.31 -19.92
C GLU A 49 2.78 -4.29 -20.89
N GLN A 50 2.09 -5.32 -20.39
CA GLN A 50 1.37 -6.26 -21.25
C GLN A 50 0.27 -5.57 -22.05
N VAL A 51 -0.53 -4.71 -21.40
CA VAL A 51 -1.61 -3.97 -22.08
C VAL A 51 -1.04 -2.98 -23.09
N LYS A 52 0.07 -2.28 -22.79
CA LYS A 52 0.76 -1.39 -23.74
C LYS A 52 1.24 -2.11 -25.00
N LYS A 53 1.63 -3.38 -24.89
CA LYS A 53 2.10 -4.23 -26.01
C LYS A 53 0.95 -4.91 -26.77
N SER A 54 -0.28 -4.83 -26.27
CA SER A 54 -1.47 -5.45 -26.85
C SER A 54 -2.15 -4.58 -27.93
N GLU A 55 -3.20 -5.09 -28.58
CA GLU A 55 -4.01 -4.34 -29.54
C GLU A 55 -4.66 -3.11 -28.87
N GLN A 56 -4.42 -1.93 -29.44
CA GLN A 56 -4.87 -0.65 -28.87
C GLN A 56 -6.26 -0.25 -29.39
N THR A 57 -7.29 -0.95 -28.94
CA THR A 57 -8.70 -0.54 -29.16
C THR A 57 -9.07 0.69 -28.32
N GLU A 58 -10.17 1.37 -28.63
CA GLU A 58 -10.63 2.52 -27.84
C GLU A 58 -10.89 2.18 -26.37
N VAL A 59 -11.42 0.99 -26.09
CA VAL A 59 -11.60 0.49 -24.71
C VAL A 59 -10.25 0.33 -24.01
N VAL A 60 -9.28 -0.31 -24.68
CA VAL A 60 -7.93 -0.52 -24.14
C VAL A 60 -7.21 0.80 -23.86
N LYS A 61 -7.29 1.77 -24.78
CA LYS A 61 -6.67 3.10 -24.59
C LYS A 61 -7.26 3.85 -23.40
N LYS A 62 -8.59 3.79 -23.25
CA LYS A 62 -9.29 4.40 -22.10
C LYS A 62 -8.85 3.75 -20.79
N ASP A 63 -8.89 2.42 -20.73
CA ASP A 63 -8.53 1.70 -19.50
C ASP A 63 -7.03 1.84 -19.16
N LEU A 64 -6.15 1.98 -20.15
CA LEU A 64 -4.74 2.34 -19.95
C LEU A 64 -4.60 3.73 -19.31
N THR A 65 -5.37 4.70 -19.79
CA THR A 65 -5.35 6.07 -19.26
C THR A 65 -5.86 6.09 -17.82
N ASP A 66 -6.98 5.41 -17.55
CA ASP A 66 -7.55 5.27 -16.21
C ASP A 66 -6.58 4.55 -15.26
N ALA A 67 -5.92 3.48 -15.72
CA ALA A 67 -4.93 2.75 -14.91
C ALA A 67 -3.74 3.65 -14.56
N GLN A 68 -3.21 4.42 -15.52
CA GLN A 68 -2.09 5.33 -15.28
C GLN A 68 -2.46 6.44 -14.28
N TYR A 69 -3.69 6.96 -14.35
CA TYR A 69 -4.19 7.92 -13.37
C TYR A 69 -4.13 7.37 -11.94
N TRP A 70 -4.63 6.15 -11.73
CA TRP A 70 -4.61 5.52 -10.40
C TRP A 70 -3.19 5.20 -9.92
N ILE A 71 -2.30 4.73 -10.79
CA ILE A 71 -0.88 4.51 -10.44
C ILE A 71 -0.24 5.80 -9.93
N ASN A 72 -0.50 6.92 -10.62
CA ASN A 72 0.06 8.22 -10.23
C ASN A 72 -0.40 8.67 -8.85
N LEU A 73 -1.70 8.49 -8.52
CA LEU A 73 -2.22 8.78 -7.18
C LEU A 73 -1.60 7.88 -6.10
N GLY A 74 -1.43 6.59 -6.40
CA GLY A 74 -0.74 5.66 -5.50
C GLY A 74 0.71 6.09 -5.23
N ASP A 75 1.43 6.48 -6.28
CA ASP A 75 2.81 6.93 -6.21
C ASP A 75 2.97 8.24 -5.41
N GLU A 76 2.06 9.19 -5.58
CA GLU A 76 2.04 10.43 -4.81
C GLU A 76 1.98 10.14 -3.30
N ILE A 77 1.07 9.26 -2.89
CA ILE A 77 0.92 8.87 -1.49
C ILE A 77 2.16 8.11 -1.00
N MET A 78 2.64 7.11 -1.77
CA MET A 78 3.81 6.32 -1.39
C MET A 78 5.05 7.20 -1.18
N ASN A 79 5.30 8.15 -2.07
CA ASN A 79 6.43 9.07 -1.96
C ASN A 79 6.31 9.96 -0.72
N LYS A 80 5.11 10.51 -0.48
CA LYS A 80 4.84 11.34 0.71
C LYS A 80 5.04 10.56 2.01
N GLN A 81 4.52 9.33 2.09
CA GLN A 81 4.66 8.52 3.31
C GLN A 81 6.07 7.99 3.50
N LYS A 82 6.79 7.64 2.42
CA LYS A 82 8.21 7.28 2.52
C LYS A 82 9.04 8.40 3.15
N ALA A 83 8.81 9.65 2.72
CA ALA A 83 9.50 10.82 3.28
C ALA A 83 9.21 11.04 4.77
N ARG A 84 8.03 10.65 5.27
CA ARG A 84 7.68 10.70 6.70
C ARG A 84 8.36 9.57 7.47
N MET A 85 8.30 8.35 6.95
CA MET A 85 8.98 7.18 7.53
C MET A 85 10.50 7.40 7.64
N ASP A 86 11.12 8.04 6.64
CA ASP A 86 12.54 8.38 6.63
C ASP A 86 12.93 9.41 7.71
N LYS A 87 11.96 10.21 8.18
CA LYS A 87 12.12 11.12 9.33
C LYS A 87 11.85 10.45 10.67
N GLY A 88 11.52 9.15 10.67
CA GLY A 88 11.15 8.41 11.87
C GLY A 88 9.67 8.56 12.27
N GLU A 89 8.82 9.15 11.42
CA GLU A 89 7.40 9.28 11.70
C GLU A 89 6.67 7.97 11.39
N TYR A 90 6.32 7.22 12.44
CA TYR A 90 5.55 5.99 12.36
C TYR A 90 4.31 6.09 13.24
N ASN A 91 3.14 6.13 12.61
CA ASN A 91 1.85 6.25 13.31
C ASN A 91 0.70 5.69 12.45
N GLU A 92 -0.50 5.70 13.02
CA GLU A 92 -1.72 5.23 12.37
C GLU A 92 -2.04 5.96 11.07
N ASP A 93 -1.85 7.28 11.02
CA ASP A 93 -2.11 8.06 9.83
C ASP A 93 -1.20 7.62 8.67
N VAL A 94 0.11 7.45 8.91
CA VAL A 94 1.03 6.91 7.90
C VAL A 94 0.53 5.56 7.38
N PHE A 95 0.13 4.65 8.27
CA PHE A 95 -0.40 3.34 7.88
C PHE A 95 -1.69 3.43 7.05
N LEU A 96 -2.66 4.26 7.46
CA LEU A 96 -3.93 4.45 6.73
C LEU A 96 -3.69 5.07 5.35
N GLN A 97 -2.78 6.04 5.26
CA GLN A 97 -2.40 6.63 3.97
C GLN A 97 -1.77 5.58 3.05
N LEU A 98 -0.86 4.74 3.56
CA LEU A 98 -0.34 3.61 2.78
C LEU A 98 -1.46 2.66 2.33
N GLY A 99 -2.50 2.46 3.13
CA GLY A 99 -3.70 1.71 2.72
C GLY A 99 -4.45 2.34 1.53
N TYR A 100 -4.52 3.67 1.44
CA TYR A 100 -5.09 4.35 0.27
C TYR A 100 -4.25 4.16 -0.99
N ALA A 101 -2.91 4.20 -0.88
CA ALA A 101 -2.03 3.91 -2.00
C ALA A 101 -2.26 2.49 -2.55
N TRP A 102 -2.36 1.50 -1.66
CA TRP A 102 -2.70 0.12 -2.02
C TRP A 102 -3.99 0.05 -2.84
N ARG A 103 -5.06 0.73 -2.37
CA ARG A 103 -6.35 0.76 -3.05
C ARG A 103 -6.20 1.30 -4.48
N TYR A 104 -5.45 2.38 -4.68
CA TYR A 104 -5.24 2.92 -6.03
C TYR A 104 -4.48 1.97 -6.95
N TYR A 105 -3.49 1.23 -6.44
CA TYR A 105 -2.84 0.19 -7.24
C TYR A 105 -3.81 -0.94 -7.62
N VAL A 106 -4.72 -1.34 -6.73
CA VAL A 106 -5.76 -2.35 -7.03
C VAL A 106 -6.75 -1.84 -8.10
N GLU A 107 -7.18 -0.58 -8.01
CA GLU A 107 -8.03 0.05 -9.04
C GLU A 107 -7.33 0.05 -10.41
N ALA A 108 -6.04 0.39 -10.45
CA ALA A 108 -5.24 0.32 -11.67
C ALA A 108 -5.17 -1.10 -12.23
N GLY A 109 -4.86 -2.10 -11.39
CA GLY A 109 -4.83 -3.51 -11.79
C GLY A 109 -6.17 -4.01 -12.34
N THR A 110 -7.28 -3.52 -11.78
CA THR A 110 -8.64 -3.84 -12.25
C THR A 110 -8.87 -3.31 -13.67
N LYS A 111 -8.50 -2.05 -13.96
CA LYS A 111 -8.62 -1.47 -15.31
C LYS A 111 -7.78 -2.24 -16.34
N LEU A 112 -6.55 -2.59 -15.99
CA LEU A 112 -5.66 -3.36 -16.87
C LEU A 112 -6.21 -4.76 -17.15
N THR A 113 -6.81 -5.40 -16.15
CA THR A 113 -7.46 -6.71 -16.31
C THR A 113 -8.68 -6.63 -17.23
N VAL A 114 -9.50 -5.58 -17.09
CA VAL A 114 -10.64 -5.33 -18.00
C VAL A 114 -10.16 -5.13 -19.44
N ALA A 115 -9.08 -4.34 -19.64
CA ALA A 115 -8.49 -4.13 -20.95
C ALA A 115 -8.07 -5.47 -21.61
N LEU A 116 -7.34 -6.33 -20.90
CA LEU A 116 -6.93 -7.65 -21.40
C LEU A 116 -8.13 -8.56 -21.72
N ASN A 117 -9.15 -8.58 -20.85
CA ASN A 117 -10.35 -9.38 -21.06
C ASN A 117 -11.16 -8.93 -22.29
N SER A 118 -11.19 -7.63 -22.57
CA SER A 118 -11.87 -7.08 -23.74
C SER A 118 -11.29 -7.63 -25.05
N LEU A 119 -9.98 -7.88 -25.08
CA LEU A 119 -9.27 -8.45 -26.23
C LEU A 119 -9.56 -9.95 -26.36
N ALA A 120 -9.58 -10.69 -25.25
CA ALA A 120 -9.88 -12.13 -25.26
C ALA A 120 -11.29 -12.43 -25.79
N VAL A 121 -12.29 -11.61 -25.44
CA VAL A 121 -13.67 -11.75 -25.95
C VAL A 121 -13.72 -11.52 -27.47
N LYS A 122 -12.94 -10.57 -27.99
CA LYS A 122 -12.88 -10.27 -29.42
C LYS A 122 -12.29 -11.43 -30.23
N VAL A 123 -11.27 -12.11 -29.71
CA VAL A 123 -10.67 -13.29 -30.37
C VAL A 123 -11.70 -14.42 -30.49
N LYS A 124 -12.48 -14.70 -29.43
CA LYS A 124 -13.52 -15.73 -29.47
C LYS A 124 -14.60 -15.47 -30.53
N LYS A 125 -14.99 -14.19 -30.73
CA LYS A 125 -16.00 -13.83 -31.73
C LYS A 125 -15.54 -13.91 -33.19
N LYS A 126 -14.23 -13.94 -33.47
CA LYS A 126 -13.69 -14.06 -34.83
C LYS A 126 -13.47 -15.52 -35.28
N GLY A 127 -13.56 -16.48 -34.36
CA GLY A 127 -13.33 -17.91 -34.62
C GLY A 127 -14.58 -18.78 -34.57
N SER A 128 -15.78 -18.18 -34.56
CA SER A 128 -17.09 -18.85 -34.75
C SER A 128 -17.78 -18.27 -35.96
#